data_AF-A0A2K1SZP8-F1
#
_entry.id   AF-A0A2K1SZP8-F1
#
_cell.length_a   1.000
_cell.length_b   1.000
_cell.length_c   1.000
_cell.angle_alpha   90.00
_cell.angle_beta   90.00
_cell.angle_gamma   90.00
#
_symmetry.space_group_name_H-M   'P 1'
#
loop_
_entity.id
_entity.type
_entity.pdbx_description
1 polymer ?
#
loop_
_entity_poly.entity_id
_entity_poly.type
_entity_poly.pdbx_seq_one_letter_code
_entity_poly.pdbx_strand_id
1 'polypeptide(L)'
;MKKLVYALLVLAYVTVAYLSVYVLPHYYSGAIIGAAGASLGASFKQFKEVKASPDKALLAYFKRDEKKASSLLLVLLGIFLFVSLVLEFNWQYGLAFVVAISYAMLWNVLHIQFLRKYYFKNA
;
A
#
# COMPACT_ATOMS: atom_id res chain seq x y z
N MET A 1 -1.64 25.25 -2.69
CA MET A 1 -0.74 24.32 -3.43
C MET A 1 -0.69 22.91 -2.83
N LYS A 2 -0.30 22.70 -1.55
CA LYS A 2 -0.12 21.35 -0.96
C LYS A 2 -1.33 20.40 -1.08
N LYS A 3 -2.55 20.88 -0.82
CA LYS A 3 -3.79 20.08 -0.96
C LYS A 3 -4.04 19.63 -2.40
N LEU A 4 -3.71 20.49 -3.38
CA LEU A 4 -3.83 20.18 -4.80
C LEU A 4 -2.79 19.13 -5.22
N VAL A 5 -1.54 19.29 -4.79
CA VAL A 5 -0.48 18.30 -5.07
C VAL A 5 -0.80 16.96 -4.41
N TYR A 6 -1.35 16.96 -3.20
CA TYR A 6 -1.84 15.74 -2.55
C TYR A 6 -2.99 15.07 -3.32
N ALA A 7 -3.96 15.87 -3.78
CA ALA A 7 -5.05 15.35 -4.61
C ALA A 7 -4.53 14.76 -5.93
N LEU A 8 -3.54 15.40 -6.57
CA LEU A 8 -2.88 14.87 -7.78
C LEU A 8 -2.12 13.57 -7.50
N LEU A 9 -1.46 13.45 -6.35
CA LEU A 9 -0.77 12.21 -5.96
C LEU A 9 -1.77 11.04 -5.81
N VAL A 10 -2.88 11.29 -5.11
CA VAL A 10 -3.96 10.30 -4.95
C VAL A 10 -4.61 9.98 -6.30
N LEU A 11 -4.86 10.99 -7.13
CA LEU A 11 -5.43 10.81 -8.46
C LEU A 11 -4.51 9.96 -9.32
N ALA A 12 -3.22 10.25 -9.37
CA ALA A 12 -2.24 9.47 -10.12
C ALA A 12 -2.24 8.00 -9.68
N TYR A 13 -2.31 7.73 -8.38
CA TYR A 13 -2.42 6.38 -7.85
C TYR A 13 -3.71 5.66 -8.29
N VAL A 14 -4.85 6.34 -8.25
CA VAL A 14 -6.12 5.76 -8.71
C VAL A 14 -6.09 5.54 -10.23
N THR A 15 -5.54 6.49 -10.99
CA THR A 15 -5.41 6.39 -12.45
C THR A 15 -4.54 5.22 -12.85
N VAL A 16 -3.41 4.98 -12.19
CA VAL A 16 -2.55 3.81 -12.46
C VAL A 16 -3.30 2.50 -12.17
N ALA A 17 -4.02 2.42 -11.05
CA ALA A 17 -4.82 1.25 -10.73
C ALA A 17 -5.94 1.02 -11.76
N TYR A 18 -6.59 2.07 -12.23
CA TYR A 18 -7.64 1.98 -13.25
C TYR A 18 -7.08 1.59 -14.62
N LEU A 19 -5.97 2.19 -15.06
CA LEU A 19 -5.32 1.85 -16.33
C LEU A 19 -4.84 0.39 -16.36
N SER A 20 -4.53 -0.20 -15.21
CA SER A 20 -4.17 -1.61 -15.11
C SER A 20 -5.23 -2.55 -15.70
N VAL A 21 -6.51 -2.15 -15.69
CA VAL A 21 -7.63 -2.91 -16.29
C VAL A 21 -7.49 -3.07 -17.80
N TYR A 22 -6.93 -2.07 -18.47
CA TYR A 22 -6.83 -2.03 -19.93
C TYR A 22 -5.52 -2.62 -20.45
N VAL A 23 -4.47 -2.62 -19.61
CA VAL A 23 -3.11 -2.97 -20.03
C VAL A 23 -2.69 -4.34 -19.53
N LEU A 24 -3.24 -4.80 -18.40
CA LEU A 24 -2.84 -6.06 -17.77
C LEU A 24 -3.95 -7.11 -17.90
N PRO A 25 -3.57 -8.40 -17.91
CA PRO A 25 -4.54 -9.49 -17.80
C PRO A 25 -5.45 -9.36 -16.57
N HIS A 26 -6.68 -9.85 -16.69
CA HIS A 26 -7.76 -9.65 -15.71
C HIS A 26 -7.39 -10.03 -14.26
N TYR A 27 -6.55 -11.04 -14.09
CA TYR A 27 -6.09 -11.50 -12.78
C TYR A 27 -5.14 -10.50 -12.09
N TYR A 28 -4.31 -9.78 -12.85
CA TYR A 28 -3.47 -8.71 -12.31
C TYR A 28 -4.28 -7.44 -12.00
N SER A 29 -5.20 -7.07 -12.89
CA SER A 29 -5.98 -5.85 -12.71
C SER A 29 -6.93 -5.93 -11.50
N GLY A 30 -7.59 -7.08 -11.29
CA GLY A 30 -8.39 -7.31 -10.10
C GLY A 30 -7.59 -7.22 -8.80
N ALA A 31 -6.38 -7.80 -8.79
CA ALA A 31 -5.49 -7.76 -7.63
C ALA A 31 -5.00 -6.33 -7.34
N ILE A 32 -4.63 -5.56 -8.37
CA ILE A 32 -4.19 -4.16 -8.26
C ILE A 32 -5.34 -3.27 -7.77
N ILE A 33 -6.55 -3.42 -8.30
CA ILE A 33 -7.73 -2.65 -7.85
C ILE A 33 -8.04 -2.94 -6.38
N GLY A 34 -8.05 -4.21 -5.99
CA GLY A 34 -8.28 -4.61 -4.60
C GLY A 34 -7.24 -4.02 -3.64
N ALA A 35 -5.97 -4.12 -4.00
CA ALA A 35 -4.88 -3.50 -3.25
C ALA A 35 -4.97 -1.97 -3.20
N ALA A 36 -5.40 -1.33 -4.30
CA ALA A 36 -5.61 0.11 -4.36
C ALA A 36 -6.67 0.56 -3.36
N GLY A 37 -7.83 -0.08 -3.35
CA GLY A 37 -8.91 0.21 -2.42
C GLY A 37 -8.51 0.02 -0.95
N ALA A 38 -7.88 -1.12 -0.62
CA ALA A 38 -7.38 -1.39 0.72
C ALA A 38 -6.36 -0.34 1.19
N SER A 39 -5.45 0.06 0.30
CA SER A 39 -4.40 1.04 0.60
C SER A 39 -4.95 2.45 0.80
N LEU A 40 -5.99 2.84 0.04
CA LEU A 40 -6.71 4.10 0.27
C LEU A 40 -7.39 4.12 1.64
N GLY A 41 -8.00 3.00 2.05
CA GLY A 41 -8.53 2.85 3.42
C GLY A 41 -7.44 3.00 4.50
N ALA A 42 -6.28 2.37 4.30
CA ALA A 42 -5.13 2.49 5.20
C ALA A 42 -4.54 3.93 5.23
N SER A 43 -4.64 4.66 4.11
CA SER A 43 -4.11 6.01 3.97
C SER A 43 -4.76 6.99 4.96
N PHE A 44 -6.05 6.81 5.28
CA PHE A 44 -6.71 7.65 6.28
C PHE A 44 -6.10 7.50 7.68
N LYS A 45 -5.75 6.27 8.06
CA LYS A 45 -5.07 6.00 9.33
C LYS A 45 -3.66 6.59 9.33
N GLN A 46 -2.89 6.36 8.26
CA GLN A 46 -1.55 6.93 8.10
C GLN A 46 -1.57 8.46 8.18
N PHE A 47 -2.56 9.11 7.57
CA PHE A 47 -2.70 10.55 7.63
C PHE A 47 -2.80 11.07 9.07
N LYS A 48 -3.62 10.43 9.91
CA LYS A 48 -3.75 10.77 11.33
C LYS A 48 -2.43 10.56 12.09
N GLU A 49 -1.76 9.45 11.84
CA GLU A 49 -0.50 9.09 12.51
C GLU A 49 0.65 10.04 12.14
N VAL A 50 0.80 10.39 10.85
CA VAL A 50 1.83 11.33 10.40
C VAL A 50 1.53 12.75 10.87
N LYS A 51 0.26 13.17 10.88
CA LYS A 51 -0.13 14.47 11.44
C LYS A 51 0.25 14.61 12.91
N ALA A 52 0.09 13.54 13.70
CA ALA A 52 0.39 13.55 15.13
C ALA A 52 1.89 13.57 15.44
N SER A 53 2.74 13.05 14.55
CA SER A 53 4.18 12.98 14.78
C SER A 53 4.95 12.98 13.46
N PRO A 54 5.09 14.12 12.75
CA PRO A 54 5.68 14.17 11.41
C PRO A 54 7.19 13.90 11.38
N ASP A 55 7.91 14.10 12.49
CA ASP A 55 9.37 13.95 12.49
C ASP A 55 9.88 12.52 12.67
N LYS A 56 9.00 11.58 13.03
CA LYS A 56 9.36 10.16 13.19
C LYS A 56 10.06 9.61 11.93
N ALA A 57 11.01 8.70 12.15
CA ALA A 57 11.64 7.97 11.06
C ALA A 57 10.59 7.18 10.27
N LEU A 58 10.76 7.03 8.95
CA LEU A 58 9.80 6.35 8.08
C LEU A 58 9.43 4.95 8.62
N LEU A 59 10.45 4.19 9.05
CA LEU A 59 10.30 2.85 9.62
C LEU A 59 9.41 2.82 10.87
N ALA A 60 9.36 3.91 11.64
CA ALA A 60 8.55 3.97 12.85
C ALA A 60 7.04 4.02 12.57
N TYR A 61 6.61 4.44 11.37
CA TYR A 61 5.21 4.35 10.95
C TYR A 61 4.82 2.93 10.50
N PHE A 62 5.81 2.10 10.13
CA PHE A 62 5.61 0.69 9.84
C PHE A 62 5.77 -0.20 11.08
N LYS A 63 6.48 0.28 12.11
CA LYS A 63 6.72 -0.43 13.36
C LYS A 63 5.43 -0.50 14.18
N ARG A 64 4.79 -1.66 14.21
CA ARG A 64 3.63 -1.97 15.06
C ARG A 64 4.12 -2.53 16.40
N ASP A 65 3.40 -2.25 17.48
CA ASP A 65 3.67 -2.79 18.83
C ASP A 65 4.02 -4.28 18.79
N GLU A 66 4.97 -4.73 19.62
CA GLU A 66 5.47 -6.11 19.66
C GLU A 66 4.35 -7.16 19.81
N LYS A 67 3.29 -6.85 20.56
CA LYS A 67 2.11 -7.73 20.69
C LYS A 67 1.37 -7.95 19.36
N LYS A 68 1.44 -6.99 18.43
CA LYS A 68 0.89 -7.11 17.07
C LYS A 68 1.90 -7.68 16.07
N ALA A 69 3.19 -7.72 16.40
CA ALA A 69 4.23 -8.29 15.54
C ALA A 69 4.06 -9.81 15.37
N SER A 70 3.70 -10.53 16.44
CA SER A 70 3.39 -11.97 16.39
C SER A 70 2.18 -12.27 15.49
N SER A 71 1.09 -11.50 15.65
CA SER A 71 -0.08 -11.57 14.75
C SER A 71 0.28 -11.25 13.29
N LEU A 72 1.18 -10.30 13.06
CA LEU A 72 1.61 -9.91 11.72
C LEU A 72 2.50 -10.98 11.07
N LEU A 73 3.35 -11.65 11.84
CA LEU A 73 4.12 -12.81 11.38
C LEU A 73 3.20 -13.96 10.96
N LEU A 74 2.15 -14.26 11.75
CA LEU A 74 1.12 -15.23 11.39
C LEU A 74 0.36 -14.83 10.12
N VAL A 75 0.02 -13.55 9.97
CA VAL A 75 -0.66 -13.04 8.76
C VAL A 75 0.28 -13.08 7.55
N LEU A 76 1.55 -12.70 7.68
CA LEU A 76 2.54 -12.77 6.61
C LEU A 76 2.85 -14.21 6.23
N LEU A 77 2.93 -15.13 7.20
CA LEU A 77 3.09 -16.56 6.96
C LEU A 77 1.86 -17.12 6.24
N GLY A 78 0.65 -16.76 6.67
CA GLY A 78 -0.58 -17.14 6.00
C GLY A 78 -0.65 -16.61 4.57
N ILE A 79 -0.24 -15.36 4.36
CA ILE A 79 -0.10 -14.77 3.02
C ILE A 79 0.94 -15.52 2.20
N PHE A 80 2.11 -15.83 2.77
CA PHE A 80 3.19 -16.52 2.07
C PHE A 80 2.79 -17.95 1.68
N LEU A 81 2.15 -18.68 2.58
CA LEU A 81 1.62 -20.01 2.33
C LEU A 81 0.50 -19.96 1.28
N PHE A 82 -0.41 -18.97 1.37
CA PHE A 82 -1.45 -18.77 0.38
C PHE A 82 -0.88 -18.46 -1.00
N VAL A 83 0.10 -17.56 -1.09
CA VAL A 83 0.79 -17.22 -2.34
C VAL A 83 1.52 -18.43 -2.89
N SER A 84 2.23 -19.20 -2.06
CA SER A 84 2.97 -20.38 -2.49
C SER A 84 2.03 -21.46 -3.03
N LEU A 85 0.93 -21.72 -2.32
CA LEU A 85 -0.11 -22.65 -2.75
C LEU A 85 -0.74 -22.18 -4.07
N VAL A 86 -1.12 -20.90 -4.17
CA VAL A 86 -1.67 -20.33 -5.40
C VAL A 86 -0.66 -20.37 -6.53
N LEU A 87 0.64 -20.17 -6.29
CA LEU A 87 1.68 -20.23 -7.31
C LEU A 87 1.84 -21.64 -7.88
N GLU A 88 1.73 -22.65 -7.02
CA GLU A 88 1.82 -24.08 -7.38
C GLU A 88 0.61 -24.53 -8.22
N PHE A 89 -0.60 -24.08 -7.86
CA PHE A 89 -1.82 -24.38 -8.63
C PHE A 89 -2.00 -23.47 -9.85
N ASN A 90 -1.57 -22.21 -9.77
CA ASN A 90 -1.68 -21.20 -10.83
C ASN A 90 -0.69 -20.03 -10.63
N TRP A 91 0.51 -20.19 -11.20
CA TRP A 91 1.63 -19.23 -11.11
C TRP A 91 1.25 -17.78 -11.46
N GLN A 92 0.27 -17.59 -12.34
CA GLN A 92 -0.20 -16.26 -12.76
C GLN A 92 -0.93 -15.50 -11.64
N TYR A 93 -1.74 -16.20 -10.84
CA TYR A 93 -2.42 -15.59 -9.69
C TYR A 93 -1.47 -15.35 -8.53
N GLY A 94 -0.47 -16.22 -8.34
CA GLY A 94 0.57 -16.01 -7.34
C GLY A 94 1.39 -14.76 -7.65
N LEU A 95 1.80 -14.57 -8.91
CA LEU A 95 2.43 -13.33 -9.36
C LEU A 95 1.52 -12.11 -9.22
N ALA A 96 0.24 -12.22 -9.56
CA ALA A 96 -0.71 -11.12 -9.41
C ALA A 96 -0.83 -10.65 -7.96
N PHE A 97 -0.78 -11.58 -7.01
CA PHE A 97 -0.80 -11.26 -5.59
C PHE A 97 0.49 -10.55 -5.13
N VAL A 98 1.66 -10.99 -5.60
CA VAL A 98 2.94 -10.32 -5.33
C VAL A 98 2.96 -8.89 -5.89
N VAL A 99 2.45 -8.69 -7.11
CA VAL A 99 2.32 -7.37 -7.73
C VAL A 99 1.39 -6.47 -6.90
N ALA A 100 0.26 -7.01 -6.44
CA ALA A 100 -0.70 -6.26 -5.63
C ALA A 100 -0.12 -5.82 -4.27
N ILE A 101 0.61 -6.70 -3.57
CA ILE A 101 1.31 -6.32 -2.33
C ILE A 101 2.34 -5.24 -2.61
N SER A 102 3.15 -5.42 -3.65
CA SER A 102 4.22 -4.48 -4.01
C SER A 102 3.64 -3.10 -4.32
N TYR A 103 2.54 -3.05 -5.06
CA TYR A 103 1.81 -1.83 -5.38
C TYR A 103 1.30 -1.11 -4.12
N ALA A 104 0.67 -1.84 -3.20
CA ALA A 104 0.19 -1.30 -1.93
C ALA A 104 1.34 -0.78 -1.04
N MET A 105 2.44 -1.52 -0.95
CA MET A 105 3.62 -1.12 -0.18
C MET A 105 4.25 0.16 -0.74
N LEU A 106 4.39 0.24 -2.06
CA LEU A 106 4.94 1.42 -2.74
C LEU A 106 4.08 2.66 -2.44
N TRP A 107 2.76 2.54 -2.55
CA TRP A 107 1.85 3.63 -2.20
C TRP A 107 2.00 4.08 -0.76
N ASN A 108 2.00 3.14 0.20
CA ASN A 108 2.14 3.46 1.62
C ASN A 108 3.43 4.24 1.91
N VAL A 109 4.55 3.84 1.30
CA VAL A 109 5.84 4.54 1.43
C VAL A 109 5.75 5.95 0.84
N LEU A 110 5.27 6.08 -0.40
CA LEU A 110 5.15 7.37 -1.08
C LEU A 110 4.22 8.32 -0.34
N HIS A 111 3.08 7.81 0.12
CA HIS A 111 2.07 8.55 0.84
C HIS A 111 2.61 9.08 2.18
N ILE A 112 3.24 8.23 3.00
CA ILE A 112 3.85 8.67 4.28
C ILE A 112 4.98 9.68 4.03
N GLN A 113 5.86 9.43 3.06
CA GLN A 113 6.93 10.37 2.74
C GLN A 113 6.39 11.71 2.26
N PHE A 114 5.37 11.70 1.42
CA PHE A 114 4.73 12.92 0.94
C PHE A 114 4.13 13.72 2.09
N LEU A 115 3.37 13.04 2.96
CA LEU A 115 2.76 13.66 4.13
C LEU A 115 3.82 14.26 5.05
N ARG A 116 4.87 13.50 5.34
CA ARG A 116 5.97 13.94 6.21
C ARG A 116 6.70 15.14 5.61
N LYS A 117 7.26 15.01 4.42
CA LYS A 117 8.23 15.97 3.87
C LYS A 117 7.56 17.18 3.22
N TYR A 118 6.43 17.01 2.57
CA TYR A 118 5.83 18.04 1.72
C TYR A 118 4.52 18.61 2.28
N TYR A 119 3.74 17.78 2.99
CA TYR A 119 2.44 18.21 3.50
C TYR A 119 2.54 18.87 4.89
N PHE A 120 3.12 18.17 5.88
CA PHE A 120 3.14 18.60 7.28
C PHE A 120 4.44 19.29 7.72
N LYS A 121 5.63 18.84 7.31
CA LYS A 121 6.90 19.43 7.79
C LYS A 121 7.23 20.80 7.21
N ASN A 122 6.77 21.07 5.98
CA ASN A 122 6.92 22.38 5.34
C ASN A 122 5.73 23.32 5.66
N ALA A 123 4.87 22.99 6.62
CA ALA A 123 3.67 23.76 7.00
C ALA A 123 3.90 24.64 8.21
#